data_AF-A0A2H5A2U0-F1
#
_entry.id   AF-A0A2H5A2U0-F1
#
_cell.length_a   1.000
_cell.length_b   1.000
_cell.length_c   1.000
_cell.angle_alpha   90.00
_cell.angle_beta   90.00
_cell.angle_gamma   90.00
#
_symmetry.space_group_name_H-M   'P 1'
#
loop_
_entity.id
_entity.type
_entity.pdbx_description
1 polymer ?
#
loop_
_entity_poly.entity_id
_entity_poly.type
_entity_poly.pdbx_seq_one_letter_code
_entity_poly.pdbx_strand_id
1 'polypeptide(L)'
;MYVDTDFLTALLKDDDWLQDAAIRALEEHDDIHTSILAYAEVLVLFYDREAAEYEIDAPRAITNLLELVPIVPEEHEDAVLAAAAFLDEYDLSPFDALHAGLVTTGEERVLSTEQDYDTVGLDRTSLEPAPSE
;
A
#
# COMPACT_ATOMS: atom_id res chain seq x y z
N MET A 1 -2.82 -11.46 16.69
CA MET A 1 -3.81 -10.42 17.00
C MET A 1 -3.92 -9.44 15.85
N TYR A 2 -5.12 -8.95 15.53
CA TYR A 2 -5.32 -7.94 14.49
C TYR A 2 -4.94 -6.55 15.02
N VAL A 3 -4.15 -5.78 14.28
CA VAL A 3 -3.79 -4.38 14.56
C VAL A 3 -4.22 -3.45 13.43
N ASP A 4 -4.47 -2.18 13.74
CA ASP A 4 -4.87 -1.14 12.77
C ASP A 4 -3.68 -0.23 12.39
N THR A 5 -3.95 0.78 11.56
CA THR A 5 -2.96 1.70 10.98
C THR A 5 -2.15 2.46 12.03
N ASP A 6 -2.72 2.79 13.19
CA ASP A 6 -1.99 3.50 14.26
C ASP A 6 -0.80 2.66 14.75
N PHE A 7 -0.96 1.34 14.84
CA PHE A 7 0.14 0.43 15.19
C PHE A 7 1.25 0.45 14.13
N LEU A 8 0.88 0.40 12.85
CA LEU A 8 1.82 0.46 11.72
C LEU A 8 2.58 1.78 11.69
N THR A 9 1.87 2.90 11.85
CA THR A 9 2.47 4.24 11.79
C THR A 9 3.38 4.52 12.97
N ALA A 10 3.10 3.97 14.16
CA ALA A 10 3.99 4.02 15.30
C ALA A 10 5.33 3.32 15.06
N LEU A 11 5.37 2.29 14.19
CA LEU A 11 6.60 1.61 13.79
C LEU A 11 7.37 2.35 12.69
N LEU A 12 6.68 3.19 11.91
CA LEU A 12 7.27 3.95 10.80
C LEU A 12 7.86 5.30 11.23
N LYS A 13 7.29 5.93 12.26
CA LYS A 13 7.68 7.28 12.70
C LYS A 13 8.62 7.20 13.91
N ASP A 14 9.80 7.78 13.78
CA ASP A 14 10.85 7.73 14.81
C ASP A 14 10.47 8.40 16.15
N ASP A 15 9.52 9.35 16.15
CA ASP A 15 9.11 10.11 17.35
C ASP A 15 7.62 9.90 17.71
N ASP A 16 7.02 8.76 17.32
CA ASP A 16 5.63 8.48 17.69
C ASP A 16 5.50 8.10 19.18
N TRP A 17 4.52 8.69 19.86
CA TRP A 17 4.25 8.43 21.27
C TRP A 17 3.84 6.98 21.57
N LEU A 18 3.42 6.21 20.55
CA LEU A 18 3.07 4.80 20.64
C LEU A 18 4.23 3.85 20.32
N GLN A 19 5.37 4.33 19.83
CA GLN A 19 6.45 3.49 19.30
C GLN A 19 6.93 2.43 20.30
N ASP A 20 7.27 2.82 21.53
CA ASP A 20 7.72 1.91 22.58
C ASP A 20 6.67 0.83 22.90
N ALA A 21 5.38 1.19 22.86
CA ALA A 21 4.29 0.27 23.12
C ALA A 21 4.10 -0.72 21.97
N ALA A 22 4.23 -0.27 20.72
CA ALA A 22 4.16 -1.11 19.53
C ALA A 22 5.32 -2.11 19.46
N ILE A 23 6.56 -1.66 19.71
CA ILE A 23 7.74 -2.54 19.76
C ILE A 23 7.57 -3.60 20.84
N ARG A 24 7.14 -3.19 22.04
CA ARG A 24 6.89 -4.13 23.13
C ARG A 24 5.82 -5.16 22.78
N ALA A 25 4.76 -4.76 22.07
CA ALA A 25 3.74 -5.70 21.63
C ALA A 25 4.29 -6.72 20.61
N LEU A 26 5.18 -6.31 19.69
CA LEU A 26 5.87 -7.24 18.78
C LEU A 26 6.76 -8.25 19.54
N GLU A 27 7.39 -7.84 20.64
CA GLU A 27 8.19 -8.74 21.48
C GLU A 27 7.33 -9.70 22.32
N GLU A 28 6.14 -9.27 22.74
CA GLU A 28 5.23 -10.05 23.59
C GLU A 28 4.28 -10.97 22.79
N HIS A 29 4.07 -10.71 21.50
CA HIS A 29 3.05 -11.37 20.68
C HIS A 29 3.54 -11.75 19.27
N ASP A 30 3.77 -13.04 19.03
CA ASP A 30 4.23 -13.58 17.74
C ASP A 30 3.13 -13.72 16.66
N ASP A 31 1.87 -13.43 16.99
CA ASP A 31 0.71 -13.66 16.11
C ASP A 31 0.11 -12.36 15.52
N ILE A 32 0.80 -11.22 15.70
CA ILE A 32 0.38 -9.92 15.20
C ILE A 32 0.26 -9.94 13.67
N HIS A 33 -0.85 -9.41 13.16
CA HIS A 33 -1.11 -9.26 11.74
C HIS A 33 -2.11 -8.13 11.50
N THR A 34 -2.30 -7.73 10.25
CA THR A 34 -3.31 -6.74 9.86
C THR A 34 -3.98 -7.13 8.53
N SER A 35 -4.72 -6.20 7.93
CA SER A 35 -5.31 -6.34 6.59
C SER A 35 -4.68 -5.36 5.61
N ILE A 36 -4.94 -5.60 4.33
CA ILE A 36 -4.61 -4.69 3.22
C ILE A 36 -5.13 -3.25 3.44
N LEU A 37 -6.20 -3.08 4.23
CA LEU A 37 -6.78 -1.77 4.51
C LEU A 37 -5.83 -0.87 5.31
N ALA A 38 -5.14 -1.43 6.32
CA ALA A 38 -4.19 -0.66 7.13
C ALA A 38 -3.00 -0.19 6.27
N TYR A 39 -2.54 -1.04 5.36
CA TYR A 39 -1.49 -0.68 4.40
C TYR A 39 -1.96 0.32 3.34
N ALA A 40 -3.22 0.27 2.91
CA ALA A 40 -3.79 1.29 2.04
C ALA A 40 -3.74 2.69 2.68
N GLU A 41 -4.03 2.79 3.98
CA GLU A 41 -3.91 4.03 4.73
C GLU A 41 -2.45 4.48 4.87
N VAL A 42 -1.50 3.55 5.09
CA VAL A 42 -0.06 3.87 5.09
C VAL A 42 0.40 4.42 3.73
N LEU A 43 -0.05 3.85 2.61
CA LEU A 43 0.29 4.38 1.28
C LEU A 43 -0.22 5.82 1.09
N VAL A 44 -1.37 6.18 1.66
CA VAL A 44 -1.87 7.57 1.66
C VAL A 44 -0.92 8.50 2.40
N LEU A 45 -0.32 8.06 3.51
CA LEU A 45 0.66 8.85 4.24
C LEU A 45 1.94 9.10 3.44
N PHE A 46 2.37 8.15 2.60
CA PHE A 46 3.55 8.34 1.75
C PHE A 46 3.28 9.23 0.54
N TYR A 47 2.05 9.22 0.01
CA TYR A 47 1.68 10.07 -1.12
C TYR A 47 1.58 11.55 -0.75
N ASP A 48 1.15 11.88 0.46
CA ASP A 48 1.11 13.26 0.95
C ASP A 48 2.52 13.76 1.35
N ARG A 49 3.35 14.04 0.34
CA ARG A 49 4.76 14.47 0.47
C ARG A 49 4.93 15.80 1.20
N GLU A 50 3.88 16.62 1.34
CA GLU A 50 3.92 17.87 2.12
C GLU A 50 3.69 17.62 3.62
N ALA A 51 2.97 16.53 3.98
CA ALA A 51 2.77 16.09 5.35
C ALA A 51 3.90 15.16 5.85
N ALA A 52 4.63 14.52 4.94
CA ALA A 52 5.80 13.72 5.29
C ALA A 52 6.98 14.64 5.62
N GLU A 53 7.41 14.68 6.89
CA GLU A 53 8.60 15.43 7.30
C GLU A 53 9.91 14.93 6.63
N TYR A 54 9.85 13.80 5.90
CA TYR A 54 10.98 13.14 5.26
C TYR A 54 10.59 12.54 3.90
N GLU A 55 11.55 12.43 2.99
CA GLU A 55 11.41 11.68 1.74
C GLU A 55 11.47 10.18 2.08
N ILE A 56 10.30 9.56 2.25
CA ILE A 56 10.19 8.14 2.59
C ILE A 56 10.19 7.31 1.31
N ASP A 57 11.17 6.42 1.19
CA ASP A 57 11.20 5.35 0.18
C ASP A 57 10.07 4.35 0.48
N ALA A 58 8.92 4.56 -0.15
CA ALA A 58 7.70 3.80 0.10
C ALA A 58 7.89 2.29 -0.12
N PRO A 59 8.48 1.81 -1.23
CA PRO A 59 8.77 0.38 -1.42
C PRO A 59 9.57 -0.22 -0.26
N ARG A 60 10.62 0.47 0.18
CA ARG A 60 11.46 0.01 1.28
C ARG A 60 10.72 0.00 2.62
N ALA A 61 9.99 1.06 2.92
CA ALA A 61 9.23 1.19 4.16
C ALA A 61 8.16 0.09 4.28
N ILE A 62 7.42 -0.16 3.20
CA ILE A 62 6.41 -1.22 3.12
C ILE A 62 7.04 -2.60 3.30
N THR A 63 8.15 -2.88 2.61
CA THR A 63 8.85 -4.17 2.72
C THR A 63 9.26 -4.44 4.17
N ASN A 64 9.90 -3.47 4.84
CA ASN A 64 10.30 -3.62 6.23
C ASN A 64 9.10 -3.80 7.17
N LEU A 65 8.00 -3.10 6.92
CA LEU A 65 6.82 -3.17 7.76
C LEU A 65 6.10 -4.51 7.64
N LEU A 66 6.05 -5.10 6.43
CA LEU A 66 5.48 -6.43 6.19
C LEU A 66 6.23 -7.53 6.96
N GLU A 67 7.55 -7.39 7.15
CA GLU A 67 8.33 -8.32 7.98
C GLU A 67 7.92 -8.28 9.47
N LEU A 68 7.39 -7.14 9.94
CA LEU A 68 6.98 -6.95 11.34
C LEU A 68 5.48 -7.22 11.54
N VAL A 69 4.65 -6.80 10.60
CA VAL A 69 3.19 -6.86 10.68
C VAL A 69 2.65 -7.40 9.34
N PRO A 70 2.58 -8.72 9.18
CA PRO A 70 2.12 -9.34 7.94
C PRO A 70 0.64 -9.07 7.68
N ILE A 71 0.24 -9.21 6.41
CA ILE A 71 -1.15 -9.07 6.00
C ILE A 71 -1.81 -10.44 5.96
N VAL A 72 -3.05 -10.50 6.45
CA VAL A 72 -3.93 -11.66 6.28
C VAL A 72 -5.13 -11.27 5.42
N PRO A 73 -5.42 -11.97 4.31
CA PRO A 73 -4.66 -13.10 3.74
C PRO A 73 -3.31 -12.70 3.10
N GLU A 74 -2.35 -13.63 3.09
CA GLU A 74 -0.96 -13.43 2.63
C GLU A 74 -0.86 -12.98 1.16
N GLU A 75 -1.82 -13.40 0.32
CA GLU A 75 -1.91 -12.99 -1.10
C GLU A 75 -2.03 -11.46 -1.31
N HIS A 76 -2.42 -10.72 -0.28
CA HIS A 76 -2.47 -9.26 -0.33
C HIS A 76 -1.11 -8.59 -0.11
N GLU A 77 -0.09 -9.30 0.39
CA GLU A 77 1.25 -8.72 0.61
C GLU A 77 1.89 -8.33 -0.73
N ASP A 78 1.86 -9.24 -1.70
CA ASP A 78 2.38 -8.98 -3.05
C ASP A 78 1.67 -7.78 -3.70
N ALA A 79 0.36 -7.65 -3.47
CA ALA A 79 -0.42 -6.54 -4.02
C ALA A 79 0.01 -5.19 -3.42
N VAL A 80 0.30 -5.14 -2.12
CA VAL A 80 0.78 -3.93 -1.44
C VAL A 80 2.21 -3.58 -1.84
N LEU A 81 3.08 -4.58 -2.01
CA LEU A 81 4.44 -4.37 -2.53
C LEU A 81 4.42 -3.79 -3.95
N ALA A 82 3.59 -4.34 -4.84
CA ALA A 82 3.38 -3.80 -6.18
C ALA A 82 2.81 -2.37 -6.14
N ALA A 83 1.84 -2.11 -5.26
CA ALA A 83 1.27 -0.78 -5.07
C ALA A 83 2.32 0.25 -4.64
N ALA A 84 3.21 -0.10 -3.73
CA ALA A 84 4.29 0.79 -3.28
C ALA A 84 5.22 1.16 -4.44
N ALA A 85 5.53 0.20 -5.33
CA ALA A 85 6.32 0.46 -6.53
C ALA A 85 5.57 1.35 -7.54
N PHE A 86 4.27 1.12 -7.77
CA PHE A 86 3.48 1.97 -8.66
C PHE A 86 3.35 3.41 -8.16
N LEU A 87 3.19 3.59 -6.85
CA LEU A 87 3.14 4.90 -6.21
C LEU A 87 4.47 5.65 -6.38
N ASP A 88 5.60 4.98 -6.15
CA ASP A 88 6.93 5.61 -6.23
C ASP A 88 7.36 5.90 -7.68
N GLU A 89 7.20 4.94 -8.59
CA GLU A 89 7.71 5.02 -9.96
C GLU A 89 6.80 5.81 -10.92
N TYR A 90 5.48 5.76 -10.70
CA TYR A 90 4.48 6.31 -11.64
C TYR A 90 3.58 7.38 -11.02
N ASP A 91 3.79 7.73 -9.75
CA ASP A 91 3.03 8.76 -9.01
C ASP A 91 1.51 8.48 -9.02
N LEU A 92 1.12 7.20 -9.09
CA LEU A 92 -0.28 6.83 -8.97
C LEU A 92 -0.80 7.21 -7.58
N SER A 93 -2.08 7.60 -7.53
CA SER A 93 -2.74 7.78 -6.24
C SER A 93 -2.69 6.46 -5.45
N PRO A 94 -2.64 6.50 -4.11
CA PRO A 94 -2.51 5.31 -3.26
C PRO A 94 -3.50 4.19 -3.58
N PHE A 95 -4.76 4.57 -3.79
CA PHE A 95 -5.82 3.60 -4.10
C PHE A 95 -5.71 3.08 -5.53
N ASP A 96 -5.32 3.92 -6.49
CA ASP A 96 -5.12 3.46 -7.86
C ASP A 96 -3.90 2.54 -7.96
N ALA A 97 -2.84 2.83 -7.23
CA ALA A 97 -1.67 1.99 -7.07
C ALA A 97 -2.04 0.64 -6.43
N LEU A 98 -2.90 0.63 -5.42
CA LEU A 98 -3.37 -0.61 -4.78
C LEU A 98 -4.25 -1.45 -5.70
N HIS A 99 -5.15 -0.82 -6.46
CA HIS A 99 -5.91 -1.49 -7.50
C HIS A 99 -4.98 -2.07 -8.58
N ALA A 100 -3.97 -1.33 -9.02
CA ALA A 100 -2.97 -1.82 -9.97
C ALA A 100 -2.17 -3.00 -9.41
N GLY A 101 -1.80 -2.95 -8.13
CA GLY A 101 -1.13 -4.04 -7.42
C GLY A 101 -1.97 -5.32 -7.40
N LEU A 102 -3.25 -5.22 -7.00
CA LEU A 102 -4.18 -6.35 -6.99
C LEU A 102 -4.37 -6.97 -8.38
N VAL A 103 -4.54 -6.16 -9.42
CA VAL A 103 -4.72 -6.63 -10.80
C VAL A 103 -3.46 -7.32 -11.31
N THR A 104 -2.28 -6.75 -11.00
CA THR A 104 -0.98 -7.29 -11.43
C THR A 104 -0.71 -8.64 -10.80
N THR A 105 -0.94 -8.78 -9.49
CA THR A 105 -0.64 -10.03 -8.76
C THR A 105 -1.72 -11.09 -8.95
N GLY A 106 -2.97 -10.68 -9.20
CA GLY A 106 -4.07 -11.57 -9.53
C GLY A 106 -4.09 -12.06 -10.99
N GLU A 107 -3.18 -11.58 -11.85
CA GLU A 107 -3.18 -11.82 -13.30
C GLU A 107 -4.52 -11.46 -13.98
N GLU A 108 -5.19 -10.44 -13.47
CA GLU A 108 -6.51 -10.01 -13.93
C GLU A 108 -6.42 -8.91 -15.01
N ARG A 109 -7.59 -8.54 -15.57
CA ARG A 109 -7.76 -7.38 -16.44
C ARG A 109 -8.59 -6.34 -15.72
N VAL A 110 -8.32 -5.07 -15.96
CA VAL A 110 -9.02 -3.97 -15.28
C VAL A 110 -10.05 -3.31 -16.20
N LEU A 111 -11.29 -3.18 -15.74
CA LEU A 111 -12.35 -2.44 -16.42
C LEU A 111 -12.47 -1.07 -15.75
N SER A 112 -11.90 -0.02 -16.36
CA SER A 112 -11.77 1.30 -15.71
C SER A 112 -11.75 2.46 -16.70
N THR A 113 -12.13 3.65 -16.23
CA THR A 113 -11.87 4.93 -16.90
C THR A 113 -10.48 5.49 -16.61
N GLU A 114 -9.79 4.98 -15.59
CA GLU A 114 -8.44 5.41 -15.23
C GLU A 114 -7.46 5.10 -16.36
N GLN A 115 -6.88 6.15 -16.95
CA GLN A 115 -6.00 6.03 -18.11
C GLN A 115 -4.56 5.74 -17.69
N ASP A 116 -4.17 6.09 -16.45
CA ASP A 116 -2.80 5.87 -15.97
C ASP A 116 -2.44 4.38 -15.91
N TYR A 117 -3.45 3.49 -15.85
CA TYR A 117 -3.26 2.04 -15.98
C TYR A 117 -2.66 1.61 -17.32
N ASP A 118 -2.91 2.36 -18.40
CA ASP A 118 -2.28 2.08 -19.70
C ASP A 118 -0.76 2.37 -19.64
N THR A 119 -0.35 3.37 -18.85
CA THR A 119 1.06 3.78 -18.67
C THR A 119 1.83 2.76 -17.85
N VAL A 120 1.21 2.21 -16.81
CA VAL A 120 1.85 1.20 -15.93
C VAL A 120 1.75 -0.23 -16.48
N GLY A 121 1.20 -0.40 -17.70
CA GLY A 121 1.24 -1.65 -18.44
C GLY A 121 0.13 -2.65 -18.12
N LEU A 122 -0.97 -2.22 -17.47
CA LEU A 122 -2.11 -3.09 -17.22
C LEU A 122 -2.94 -3.31 -18.50
N ASP A 123 -3.56 -4.49 -18.61
CA ASP A 123 -4.55 -4.76 -19.65
C ASP A 123 -5.90 -4.13 -19.26
N ARG A 124 -6.04 -2.84 -19.59
CA ARG A 124 -7.25 -2.06 -19.35
C ARG A 124 -8.27 -2.24 -20.47
N THR A 125 -9.48 -2.61 -20.09
CA THR A 125 -10.68 -2.41 -20.92
C THR A 125 -11.30 -1.06 -20.59
N SER A 126 -11.36 -0.15 -21.57
CA SER A 126 -11.94 1.19 -21.35
C SER A 126 -13.45 1.12 -21.12
N LEU A 127 -13.92 1.88 -20.12
CA LEU A 127 -15.35 2.14 -19.86
C LEU A 127 -15.87 3.39 -20.57
N GLU A 128 -15.01 4.18 -21.21
CA GLU A 128 -15.42 5.39 -21.89
C GLU A 128 -16.24 5.05 -23.14
N PRO A 129 -17.28 5.84 -23.46
CA PRO A 129 -18.02 5.65 -24.70
C PRO A 129 -17.07 5.84 -25.88
N ALA A 130 -17.21 4.99 -26.90
CA ALA A 130 -16.48 5.19 -28.16
C ALA A 130 -16.75 6.62 -28.66
N PRO A 131 -15.73 7.35 -29.14
CA PRO A 131 -15.93 8.70 -29.65
C PRO A 131 -17.02 8.65 -30.72
N SER A 132 -18.07 9.44 -30.53
CA SER A 132 -19.13 9.60 -31.52
C SER A 132 -18.53 10.09 -32.83
N GLU A 133 -18.73 9.32 -33.92
CA GLU A 133 -18.29 9.63 -35.29
C GLU A 133 -18.85 10.96 -35.82
#